data_AF-A0A351HF80-F1
#
_entry.id   AF-A0A351HF80-F1
#
_cell.length_a   1.000
_cell.length_b   1.000
_cell.length_c   1.000
_cell.angle_alpha   90.00
_cell.angle_beta   90.00
_cell.angle_gamma   90.00
#
_symmetry.space_group_name_H-M   'P 1'
#
loop_
_entity.id
_entity.type
_entity.pdbx_description
1 polymer ?
#
loop_
_entity_poly.entity_id
_entity_poly.type
_entity_poly.pdbx_seq_one_letter_code
_entity_poly.pdbx_strand_id
1 'polypeptide(L)'
;YHFALGQLIHDFRQEFIEDGIFTSDALEREMLKAFRRAAALEPENFDFQMRLGEAYYDLTSPDWKGALVHWNKLRKKALTTLQGEILDLHRARVLGKLGRAAEAHKLLEQVLSPALQHSKQQVHDEIAQH
;
A
#
# COMPACT_ATOMS: atom_id res chain seq x y z
N TYR A 1 10.23 16.98 -4.47
CA TYR A 1 11.25 16.77 -3.41
C TYR A 1 10.87 15.62 -2.48
N HIS A 2 9.76 15.69 -1.73
CA HIS A 2 9.42 14.66 -0.73
C HIS A 2 9.22 13.23 -1.27
N PHE A 3 8.66 13.09 -2.47
CA PHE A 3 8.51 11.77 -3.10
C PHE A 3 9.88 11.12 -3.39
N ALA A 4 10.79 11.88 -4.02
CA ALA A 4 12.15 11.42 -4.31
C ALA A 4 12.93 11.09 -3.03
N LEU A 5 12.72 11.82 -1.93
CA LEU A 5 13.31 11.49 -0.63
C LEU A 5 12.79 10.15 -0.11
N GLY A 6 11.47 9.91 -0.14
CA GLY A 6 10.90 8.63 0.27
C GLY A 6 11.43 7.47 -0.58
N GLN A 7 11.56 7.69 -1.89
CA GLN A 7 12.11 6.72 -2.83
C GLN A 7 13.59 6.42 -2.54
N LEU A 8 14.41 7.45 -2.34
CA LEU A 8 15.82 7.28 -1.96
C LEU A 8 15.98 6.47 -0.68
N ILE A 9 15.18 6.76 0.35
CA ILE A 9 15.23 6.03 1.62
C ILE A 9 14.81 4.56 1.43
N HIS A 10 13.83 4.30 0.57
CA HIS A 10 13.38 2.95 0.27
C HIS A 10 14.44 2.16 -0.50
N ASP A 11 15.00 2.75 -1.56
CA ASP A 11 15.92 2.09 -2.48
C ASP A 11 17.28 1.79 -1.84
N PHE A 12 17.78 2.68 -0.97
CA PHE A 12 19.08 2.56 -0.30
C PHE A 12 18.95 2.16 1.18
N ARG A 13 17.85 1.48 1.54
CA ARG A 13 17.55 1.11 2.93
C ARG A 13 18.69 0.32 3.57
N GLN A 14 19.23 -0.65 2.85
CA GLN A 14 20.22 -1.58 3.38
C GLN A 14 21.53 -0.84 3.66
N GLU A 15 22.00 -0.05 2.69
CA GLU A 15 23.21 0.76 2.78
C GLU A 15 23.14 1.75 3.94
N PHE A 16 22.01 2.45 4.11
CA PHE A 16 21.82 3.40 5.20
C PHE A 16 21.83 2.76 6.59
N ILE A 17 21.41 1.50 6.71
CA ILE A 17 21.47 0.75 7.98
C ILE A 17 22.89 0.23 8.22
N GLU A 18 23.53 -0.35 7.19
CA GLU A 18 24.90 -0.89 7.26
C GLU A 18 25.93 0.21 7.60
N ASP A 19 25.77 1.40 7.02
CA ASP A 19 26.61 2.56 7.29
C ASP A 19 26.29 3.25 8.63
N GLY A 20 25.27 2.77 9.36
CA GLY A 20 24.86 3.33 10.65
C GLY A 20 24.22 4.72 10.57
N ILE A 21 23.80 5.16 9.38
CA ILE A 21 23.14 6.46 9.16
C ILE A 21 21.77 6.47 9.82
N PHE A 22 21.05 5.35 9.76
CA PHE A 22 19.77 5.16 10.43
C PHE A 22 19.72 3.82 11.17
N THR A 23 18.91 3.78 12.23
CA THR A 23 18.34 2.51 12.71
C THR A 23 17.18 2.09 11.80
N SER A 24 16.85 0.80 11.75
CA SER A 24 15.72 0.30 10.93
C SER A 24 14.43 1.08 11.21
N ASP A 25 14.07 1.23 12.49
CA ASP A 25 12.85 1.95 12.88
C ASP A 25 12.87 3.44 12.48
N ALA A 26 14.04 4.10 12.57
CA ALA A 26 14.17 5.50 12.18
C ALA A 26 14.02 5.67 10.67
N LEU A 27 14.64 4.77 9.90
CA LEU A 27 14.57 4.75 8.45
C LEU A 27 13.13 4.58 7.96
N GLU A 28 12.41 3.59 8.51
CA GLU A 28 11.02 3.32 8.17
C GLU A 28 10.09 4.50 8.49
N ARG A 29 10.28 5.16 9.63
CA ARG A 29 9.51 6.36 10.00
C ARG A 29 9.75 7.51 9.03
N GLU A 30 11.00 7.78 8.66
CA GLU A 30 11.31 8.88 7.73
C GLU A 30 10.85 8.58 6.30
N MET A 31 10.98 7.33 5.82
CA MET A 31 10.42 6.88 4.54
C MET A 31 8.90 7.14 4.49
N LEU A 32 8.16 6.64 5.48
CA LEU A 32 6.70 6.77 5.52
C LEU A 32 6.27 8.23 5.65
N LYS A 33 6.99 9.03 6.44
CA LYS A 33 6.76 10.47 6.59
C LYS A 33 6.99 11.23 5.27
N ALA A 34 8.03 10.87 4.51
CA ALA A 34 8.31 11.46 3.21
C ALA A 34 7.19 11.19 2.20
N PHE A 35 6.75 9.94 2.08
CA PHE A 35 5.61 9.59 1.20
C PHE A 35 4.30 10.23 1.66
N ARG A 36 4.02 10.26 2.97
CA ARG A 36 2.85 10.97 3.52
C ARG A 36 2.87 12.45 3.14
N ARG A 37 4.03 13.10 3.22
CA ARG A 37 4.17 14.51 2.87
C ARG A 37 3.98 14.74 1.37
N ALA A 38 4.53 13.87 0.52
CA ALA A 38 4.33 13.94 -0.93
C ALA A 38 2.85 13.83 -1.30
N ALA A 39 2.16 12.79 -0.81
CA ALA A 39 0.74 12.55 -1.04
C ALA A 39 -0.16 13.67 -0.48
N ALA A 40 0.25 14.33 0.61
CA ALA A 40 -0.50 15.45 1.18
C ALA A 40 -0.35 16.76 0.37
N LEU A 41 0.82 16.97 -0.27
CA LEU A 41 1.07 18.14 -1.10
C LEU A 41 0.39 18.04 -2.47
N GLU A 42 0.30 16.81 -3.01
CA GLU A 42 -0.34 16.53 -4.29
C GLU A 42 -1.46 15.49 -4.11
N PRO A 43 -2.60 15.87 -3.50
CA PRO A 43 -3.67 14.93 -3.13
C PRO A 43 -4.40 14.28 -4.32
N GLU A 44 -4.27 14.87 -5.52
CA GLU A 44 -4.87 14.39 -6.76
C GLU A 44 -3.88 13.60 -7.62
N ASN A 45 -2.61 13.51 -7.21
CA ASN A 45 -1.61 12.69 -7.87
C ASN A 45 -1.78 11.23 -7.43
N PHE A 46 -2.42 10.44 -8.29
CA PHE A 46 -2.78 9.05 -7.98
C PHE A 46 -1.56 8.18 -7.64
N ASP A 47 -0.45 8.34 -8.36
CA ASP A 47 0.77 7.54 -8.16
C ASP A 47 1.37 7.78 -6.77
N PHE A 48 1.30 9.02 -6.27
CA PHE A 48 1.77 9.33 -4.91
C PHE A 48 0.86 8.69 -3.85
N GLN A 49 -0.44 8.65 -4.10
CA GLN A 49 -1.38 7.98 -3.20
C GLN A 49 -1.17 6.46 -3.21
N MET A 50 -0.92 5.87 -4.38
CA MET A 50 -0.60 4.45 -4.52
C MET A 50 0.68 4.11 -3.75
N ARG A 51 1.77 4.83 -4.01
CA ARG A 51 3.05 4.59 -3.35
C ARG A 51 2.94 4.71 -1.83
N LEU A 52 2.22 5.71 -1.31
CA LEU A 52 1.98 5.85 0.13
C LEU A 52 1.24 4.65 0.72
N GLY A 53 0.22 4.14 0.03
CA GLY A 53 -0.52 2.99 0.52
C GLY A 53 0.32 1.72 0.54
N GLU A 54 1.18 1.53 -0.46
CA GLU A 54 2.14 0.41 -0.51
C GLU A 54 3.26 0.56 0.53
N ALA A 55 3.66 1.77 0.87
CA ALA A 55 4.70 2.04 1.87
C ALA A 55 4.35 1.51 3.27
N TYR A 56 3.07 1.28 3.56
CA TYR A 56 2.66 0.60 4.79
C TYR A 56 3.03 -0.89 4.81
N TYR A 57 3.15 -1.53 3.65
CA TYR A 57 3.55 -2.93 3.51
C TYR A 57 5.06 -3.11 3.64
N ASP A 58 5.81 -2.06 3.30
CA ASP A 58 7.27 -2.04 3.28
C ASP A 58 7.91 -1.92 4.68
N LEU A 59 7.09 -1.80 5.74
CA LEU A 59 7.55 -1.74 7.14
C LEU A 59 7.85 -3.14 7.65
N THR A 60 8.84 -3.27 8.53
CA THR A 60 9.21 -4.52 9.22
C THR A 60 8.02 -5.09 9.99
N SER A 61 7.20 -4.20 10.58
CA SER A 61 5.89 -4.52 11.14
C SER A 61 4.82 -3.69 10.43
N PRO A 62 4.19 -4.23 9.36
CA PRO A 62 3.23 -3.49 8.57
C PRO A 62 2.04 -2.97 9.38
N ASP A 63 1.71 -1.68 9.22
CA ASP A 63 0.51 -1.08 9.78
C ASP A 63 -0.69 -1.31 8.84
N TRP A 64 -1.21 -2.53 8.89
CA TRP A 64 -2.36 -2.95 8.07
C TRP A 64 -3.62 -2.09 8.34
N LYS A 65 -3.81 -1.60 9.58
CA LYS A 65 -4.94 -0.73 9.92
C LYS A 65 -4.79 0.63 9.24
N GLY A 66 -3.60 1.23 9.31
CA GLY A 66 -3.25 2.46 8.61
C GLY A 66 -3.41 2.34 7.10
N ALA A 67 -2.93 1.23 6.52
CA ALA A 67 -3.10 0.94 5.10
C ALA A 67 -4.59 0.87 4.70
N LEU A 68 -5.41 0.15 5.46
CA LEU A 68 -6.84 0.02 5.16
C LEU A 68 -7.56 1.37 5.19
N VAL A 69 -7.24 2.22 6.17
CA VAL A 69 -7.79 3.58 6.27
C VAL A 69 -7.41 4.40 5.04
N HIS A 70 -6.15 4.33 4.61
CA HIS A 70 -5.67 5.02 3.41
C HIS A 70 -6.41 4.56 2.15
N TRP A 71 -6.45 3.24 1.91
CA TRP A 71 -7.11 2.69 0.72
C TRP A 71 -8.61 2.96 0.68
N ASN A 72 -9.30 2.89 1.81
CA ASN A 72 -10.71 3.24 1.89
C ASN A 72 -10.97 4.72 1.51
N LYS A 73 -10.05 5.64 1.85
CA LYS A 73 -10.14 7.04 1.44
C LYS A 73 -9.90 7.18 -0.07
N LEU A 74 -8.83 6.57 -0.58
CA LEU A 74 -8.46 6.65 -1.98
C LEU A 74 -9.53 6.03 -2.89
N ARG A 75 -10.15 4.92 -2.48
CA ARG A 75 -11.22 4.24 -3.23
C ARG A 75 -12.42 5.14 -3.52
N LYS A 76 -12.73 6.07 -2.61
CA LYS A 76 -13.82 7.06 -2.79
C LYS A 76 -13.50 8.10 -3.86
N LYS A 77 -12.23 8.27 -4.20
CA LYS A 77 -11.74 9.20 -5.22
C LYS A 77 -11.42 8.52 -6.56
N ALA A 78 -11.64 7.21 -6.69
CA ALA A 78 -11.36 6.49 -7.92
C ALA A 78 -12.15 7.10 -9.09
N LEU A 79 -11.45 7.44 -10.18
CA LEU A 79 -12.04 8.12 -11.33
C LEU A 79 -12.53 7.12 -12.40
N THR A 80 -12.02 5.90 -12.38
CA THR A 80 -12.37 4.85 -13.33
C THR A 80 -12.72 3.55 -12.62
N THR A 81 -13.50 2.69 -13.29
CA THR A 81 -13.80 1.34 -12.80
C THR A 81 -12.52 0.55 -12.54
N LEU A 82 -11.55 0.62 -13.47
CA LEU A 82 -10.26 -0.06 -13.34
C LEU A 82 -9.48 0.40 -12.10
N GLN A 83 -9.39 1.71 -11.85
CA GLN A 83 -8.78 2.23 -10.62
C GLN A 83 -9.51 1.72 -9.37
N GLY A 84 -10.84 1.73 -9.40
CA GLY A 84 -11.66 1.21 -8.31
C GLY A 84 -11.32 -0.25 -7.99
N GLU A 85 -11.24 -1.10 -9.00
CA GLU A 85 -10.91 -2.52 -8.85
C GLU A 85 -9.47 -2.76 -8.38
N ILE A 86 -8.49 -1.98 -8.88
CA ILE A 86 -7.10 -2.03 -8.37
C ILE A 86 -7.07 -1.71 -6.86
N LEU A 87 -7.78 -0.66 -6.44
CA LEU A 87 -7.86 -0.28 -5.03
C LEU A 87 -8.61 -1.33 -4.20
N ASP A 88 -9.60 -1.99 -4.78
CA ASP A 88 -10.32 -3.09 -4.13
C ASP A 88 -9.41 -4.32 -3.94
N LEU A 89 -8.46 -4.61 -4.84
CA LEU A 89 -7.44 -5.63 -4.61
C LEU A 89 -6.56 -5.32 -3.39
N HIS A 90 -6.07 -4.08 -3.27
CA HIS A 90 -5.26 -3.69 -2.11
C HIS A 90 -6.07 -3.76 -0.80
N ARG A 91 -7.32 -3.30 -0.82
CA ARG A 91 -8.22 -3.39 0.35
C ARG A 91 -8.47 -4.86 0.74
N ALA A 92 -8.68 -5.76 -0.22
CA ALA A 92 -8.87 -7.17 0.03
C ALA A 92 -7.63 -7.81 0.67
N ARG A 93 -6.45 -7.55 0.11
CA ARG A 93 -5.16 -8.00 0.70
C ARG A 93 -5.03 -7.57 2.16
N VAL A 94 -5.28 -6.29 2.43
CA VAL A 94 -5.16 -5.74 3.79
C VAL A 94 -6.20 -6.32 4.74
N LEU A 95 -7.45 -6.52 4.29
CA LEU A 95 -8.48 -7.20 5.08
C LEU A 95 -8.06 -8.64 5.43
N GLY A 96 -7.46 -9.36 4.49
CA GLY A 96 -6.86 -10.68 4.73
C GLY A 96 -5.82 -10.67 5.83
N LYS A 97 -4.84 -9.76 5.74
CA LYS A 97 -3.78 -9.59 6.77
C LYS A 97 -4.32 -9.16 8.14
N LEU A 98 -5.54 -8.61 8.20
CA LEU A 98 -6.25 -8.28 9.44
C LEU A 98 -7.14 -9.42 9.96
N GLY A 99 -7.11 -10.61 9.35
CA GLY A 99 -7.95 -11.76 9.70
C GLY A 99 -9.41 -11.61 9.26
N ARG A 100 -9.73 -10.65 8.39
CA ARG A 100 -11.08 -10.36 7.91
C ARG A 100 -11.32 -11.01 6.54
N ALA A 101 -11.01 -12.30 6.44
CA ALA A 101 -11.01 -13.06 5.18
C ALA A 101 -12.37 -13.02 4.45
N ALA A 102 -13.48 -13.17 5.18
CA ALA A 102 -14.82 -13.12 4.58
C ALA A 102 -15.10 -11.79 3.86
N GLU A 103 -14.69 -10.66 4.45
CA GLU A 103 -14.83 -9.34 3.83
C GLU A 103 -13.87 -9.16 2.65
N ALA A 104 -12.66 -9.72 2.75
CA ALA A 104 -11.70 -9.71 1.66
C ALA A 104 -12.22 -10.47 0.42
N HIS A 105 -12.74 -11.68 0.59
CA HIS A 105 -13.29 -12.48 -0.50
C HIS A 105 -14.48 -11.80 -1.18
N LYS A 106 -15.42 -11.24 -0.39
CA LYS A 106 -16.54 -10.46 -0.93
C LYS A 106 -16.07 -9.29 -1.78
N LEU A 107 -14.94 -8.68 -1.44
CA LEU A 107 -14.36 -7.59 -2.22
C LEU A 107 -13.71 -8.11 -3.51
N LEU A 108 -13.01 -9.25 -3.46
CA LEU A 108 -12.43 -9.89 -4.65
C LEU A 108 -13.50 -10.28 -5.68
N GLU A 109 -14.69 -10.69 -5.25
CA GLU A 109 -15.83 -10.98 -6.14
C GLU A 109 -16.22 -9.79 -7.02
N GLN A 110 -15.99 -8.55 -6.55
CA GLN A 110 -16.30 -7.32 -7.28
C GLN A 110 -15.24 -6.93 -8.31
N VAL A 111 -14.08 -7.60 -8.31
CA VAL A 111 -13.01 -7.38 -9.30
C VAL A 111 -13.28 -8.24 -10.53
N LEU A 112 -13.82 -7.61 -11.57
CA LEU A 112 -14.33 -8.25 -12.79
C LEU A 112 -13.42 -8.02 -14.00
N SER A 113 -12.52 -7.04 -13.96
CA SER A 113 -11.62 -6.73 -15.08
C SER A 113 -10.77 -7.94 -15.46
N PRO A 114 -10.76 -8.36 -16.74
CA PRO A 114 -9.95 -9.50 -17.19
C PRO A 114 -8.45 -9.32 -16.90
N ALA A 115 -7.94 -8.09 -17.04
CA ALA A 115 -6.53 -7.77 -16.80
C ALA A 115 -6.09 -7.96 -15.33
N LEU A 116 -7.05 -7.98 -14.39
CA LEU A 116 -6.76 -8.08 -12.95
C LEU A 116 -6.93 -9.49 -12.39
N GLN A 117 -7.38 -10.46 -13.20
CA GLN A 117 -7.70 -11.81 -12.68
C GLN A 117 -6.47 -12.52 -12.11
N HIS A 118 -5.29 -12.31 -12.69
CA HIS A 118 -4.04 -12.85 -12.12
C HIS A 118 -3.75 -12.26 -10.73
N SER A 119 -3.79 -10.93 -10.58
CA SER A 119 -3.58 -10.27 -9.29
C SER A 119 -4.66 -10.62 -8.27
N LYS A 120 -5.91 -10.79 -8.70
CA LYS A 120 -7.01 -11.27 -7.87
C LYS A 120 -6.70 -12.66 -7.29
N GLN A 121 -6.21 -13.58 -8.12
CA GLN A 121 -5.84 -14.91 -7.66
C GLN A 121 -4.69 -14.87 -6.65
N GLN A 122 -3.66 -14.06 -6.90
CA GLN A 122 -2.56 -13.89 -5.95
C GLN A 122 -3.05 -13.41 -4.58
N VAL A 123 -3.90 -12.38 -4.55
CA VAL A 123 -4.48 -11.89 -3.29
C VAL A 123 -5.36 -12.95 -2.62
N HIS A 124 -6.13 -13.71 -3.40
CA HIS A 124 -6.92 -14.82 -2.88
C HIS A 124 -6.05 -15.87 -2.17
N ASP A 125 -4.94 -16.27 -2.80
CA ASP A 125 -4.02 -17.27 -2.25
C ASP A 125 -3.30 -16.75 -1.00
N GLU A 126 -2.91 -15.47 -0.98
CA GLU A 126 -2.34 -14.82 0.21
C GLU A 126 -3.31 -14.81 1.41
N ILE A 127 -4.61 -14.64 1.17
CA ILE A 127 -5.62 -14.67 2.23
C ILE A 127 -5.74 -16.07 2.83
N ALA A 128 -5.64 -17.12 2.00
CA ALA A 128 -5.81 -18.51 2.45
C ALA A 128 -4.64 -19.03 3.32
N GLN A 129 -3.49 -18.36 3.29
CA GLN A 129 -2.30 -18.73 4.07
C GLN A 129 -2.29 -18.14 5.49
N HIS A 130 -3.29 -17.34 5.85
CA HIS A 130 -3.41 -16.64 7.13
C HIS A 130 -4.71 -17.01 7.87
#